data_AF-A0A198UQ84-F1
#
_entry.id   AF-A0A198UQ84-F1
#
_cell.length_a   1.000
_cell.length_b   1.000
_cell.length_c   1.000
_cell.angle_alpha   90.00
_cell.angle_beta   90.00
_cell.angle_gamma   90.00
#
_symmetry.space_group_name_H-M   'P 1'
#
loop_
_entity.id
_entity.type
_entity.pdbx_description
1 polymer ?
#
loop_
_entity_poly.entity_id
_entity_poly.type
_entity_poly.pdbx_seq_one_letter_code
_entity_poly.pdbx_strand_id
1 'polypeptide(L)'
;MTLGTYPSISLQQARLHALTIKEKIKQGIDPKHAKPNAVLFGEMANDYHAKRDPNNPANAGRHTVTIGTYNRDYRSYINDIAPKIAHIDIKINIKT
;
A
#
# COMPACT_ATOMS: atom_id res chain seq x y z
N MET A 1 -6.84 -22.74 -12.86
CA MET A 1 -7.23 -21.56 -12.05
C MET A 1 -8.56 -21.10 -12.61
N THR A 2 -9.64 -21.21 -11.82
CA THR A 2 -11.00 -20.85 -12.24
C THR A 2 -11.27 -19.40 -11.85
N LEU A 3 -11.52 -18.53 -12.83
CA LEU A 3 -11.71 -17.08 -12.66
C LEU A 3 -13.14 -16.70 -12.20
N GLY A 4 -13.79 -17.57 -11.42
CA GLY A 4 -15.18 -17.42 -11.01
C GLY A 4 -16.18 -17.77 -12.12
N THR A 5 -17.45 -17.93 -11.74
CA THR A 5 -18.58 -18.27 -12.62
C THR A 5 -19.41 -17.03 -12.94
N TYR A 6 -19.67 -16.80 -14.22
CA TYR A 6 -20.57 -15.75 -14.69
C TYR A 6 -22.00 -15.94 -14.11
N PRO A 7 -22.72 -14.88 -13.70
CA PRO A 7 -22.51 -13.44 -13.96
C PRO A 7 -21.81 -12.65 -12.85
N SER A 8 -21.18 -13.30 -11.87
CA SER A 8 -20.59 -12.61 -10.71
C SER A 8 -19.38 -11.70 -11.05
N ILE A 9 -18.74 -11.89 -12.21
CA ILE A 9 -17.58 -11.12 -12.68
C ILE A 9 -17.79 -10.73 -14.14
N SER A 10 -17.66 -9.44 -14.46
CA SER A 10 -17.77 -8.95 -15.83
C SER A 10 -16.55 -9.34 -16.67
N LEU A 11 -16.72 -9.46 -17.99
CA LEU A 11 -15.63 -9.77 -18.92
C LEU A 11 -14.46 -8.76 -18.79
N GLN A 12 -14.77 -7.51 -18.47
CA GLN A 12 -13.76 -6.47 -18.27
C GLN A 12 -12.96 -6.71 -16.99
N GLN A 13 -13.61 -7.09 -15.89
CA GLN A 13 -12.93 -7.45 -14.64
C GLN A 13 -12.04 -8.67 -14.84
N ALA A 14 -12.51 -9.71 -15.54
CA ALA A 14 -11.71 -10.90 -15.85
C ALA A 14 -10.44 -10.56 -16.65
N ARG A 15 -10.51 -9.60 -17.59
CA ARG A 15 -9.34 -9.12 -18.34
C ARG A 15 -8.34 -8.36 -17.45
N LEU A 16 -8.80 -7.50 -16.55
CA LEU A 16 -7.95 -6.80 -15.60
C LEU A 16 -7.23 -7.78 -14.65
N HIS A 17 -7.94 -8.79 -14.15
CA HIS A 17 -7.34 -9.85 -13.35
C HIS A 17 -6.29 -10.64 -14.14
N ALA A 18 -6.57 -11.00 -15.40
CA ALA A 18 -5.60 -11.72 -16.23
C ALA A 18 -4.30 -10.92 -16.48
N LEU A 19 -4.39 -9.60 -16.64
CA LEU A 19 -3.22 -8.73 -16.82
C LEU A 19 -2.38 -8.65 -15.54
N THR A 20 -3.02 -8.40 -14.40
CA THR A 20 -2.32 -8.34 -13.10
C THR A 20 -1.65 -9.66 -12.72
N ILE A 21 -2.25 -10.80 -13.09
CA ILE A 21 -1.62 -12.12 -12.91
C ILE A 21 -0.38 -12.27 -13.79
N LYS A 22 -0.43 -11.83 -15.06
CA LYS A 22 0.72 -11.89 -15.98
C LYS A 22 1.89 -11.03 -15.49
N GLU A 23 1.61 -9.85 -14.94
CA GLU A 23 2.63 -8.96 -14.38
C GLU A 23 3.31 -9.60 -13.16
N LYS A 24 2.53 -10.21 -12.26
CA LYS A 24 3.06 -10.92 -11.09
C LYS A 24 3.93 -12.12 -11.46
N ILE A 25 3.55 -12.89 -12.49
CA ILE A 25 4.36 -13.98 -13.03
C ILE A 25 5.67 -13.45 -13.63
N LYS A 26 5.64 -12.33 -14.37
CA LYS A 26 6.83 -11.71 -14.96
C LYS A 26 7.84 -11.25 -13.89
N GLN A 27 7.38 -10.93 -12.69
CA GLN A 27 8.21 -10.55 -11.54
C GLN A 27 8.75 -11.77 -10.75
N GLY A 28 8.51 -13.00 -11.22
CA GLY A 28 8.97 -14.22 -10.55
C GLY A 28 8.16 -14.59 -9.30
N ILE A 29 7.01 -13.97 -9.09
CA ILE A 29 6.13 -14.20 -7.94
C ILE A 29 5.08 -15.23 -8.34
N ASP A 30 5.10 -16.41 -7.72
CA ASP A 30 4.05 -17.42 -7.92
C ASP A 30 2.71 -16.92 -7.32
N PRO A 31 1.70 -16.61 -8.15
CA PRO A 31 0.43 -16.05 -7.68
C PRO A 31 -0.41 -17.05 -6.86
N LYS A 32 -0.04 -18.34 -6.82
CA LYS A 32 -0.69 -19.35 -5.95
C LYS A 32 -0.17 -19.33 -4.51
N HIS A 33 1.06 -18.84 -4.28
CA HIS A 33 1.72 -18.84 -2.97
C HIS A 33 1.99 -17.45 -2.41
N ALA A 34 1.61 -16.39 -3.13
CA ALA A 34 1.62 -15.04 -2.63
C ALA A 34 0.68 -14.93 -1.42
N LYS A 35 1.24 -15.06 -0.22
CA LYS A 35 0.52 -14.83 1.04
C LYS A 35 -0.19 -13.48 0.92
N PRO A 36 -1.52 -13.41 1.08
CA PRO A 36 -2.19 -12.13 1.09
C PRO A 36 -1.73 -11.36 2.33
N ASN A 37 -1.41 -10.08 2.15
CA ASN A 37 -1.28 -9.09 3.22
C ASN A 37 0.01 -9.10 4.05
N ALA A 38 1.17 -9.33 3.44
CA ALA A 38 2.38 -8.72 4.00
C ALA A 38 2.35 -7.24 3.59
N VAL A 39 1.91 -6.36 4.50
CA VAL A 39 2.00 -4.91 4.29
C VAL A 39 3.39 -4.49 4.75
N LEU A 40 4.13 -3.83 3.87
CA LEU A 40 5.45 -3.32 4.20
C LEU A 40 5.31 -2.18 5.19
N PHE A 41 6.23 -2.09 6.16
CA PHE A 41 6.26 -0.98 7.09
C PHE A 41 6.35 0.36 6.38
N GLY A 42 7.11 0.42 5.28
CA GLY A 42 7.24 1.61 4.46
C GLY A 42 5.92 2.07 3.86
N GLU A 43 5.06 1.15 3.41
CA GLU A 43 3.75 1.48 2.84
C GLU A 43 2.81 2.06 3.92
N MET A 44 2.78 1.46 5.10
CA MET A 44 1.98 1.95 6.22
C MET A 44 2.46 3.32 6.74
N ALA A 45 3.78 3.50 6.84
CA ALA A 45 4.36 4.77 7.25
C ALA A 45 4.13 5.88 6.21
N ASN A 46 4.18 5.56 4.91
CA ASN A 46 3.85 6.50 3.85
C ASN A 46 2.38 6.92 3.91
N ASP A 47 1.45 5.99 4.13
CA ASP A 47 0.02 6.31 4.34
C ASP A 47 -0.19 7.20 5.57
N TYR A 48 0.52 6.91 6.67
CA TYR A 48 0.50 7.76 7.87
C TYR A 48 0.95 9.20 7.57
N HIS A 49 2.05 9.38 6.84
CA HIS A 49 2.54 10.71 6.47
C HIS A 49 1.62 11.39 5.46
N ALA A 50 1.07 10.66 4.48
CA ALA A 50 0.13 11.20 3.50
C ALA A 50 -1.17 11.74 4.14
N LYS A 51 -1.67 11.09 5.20
CA LYS A 51 -2.82 11.54 5.98
C LYS A 51 -2.55 12.80 6.82
N ARG A 52 -1.28 13.11 7.09
CA ARG A 52 -0.86 14.25 7.91
C ARG A 52 -0.26 15.38 7.09
N ASP A 53 -0.02 15.17 5.81
CA ASP A 53 0.52 16.17 4.90
C ASP A 53 -0.47 17.34 4.74
N PRO A 54 -0.11 18.55 5.17
CA PRO A 54 -0.95 19.74 5.02
C PRO A 54 -1.11 20.20 3.57
N ASN A 55 -0.22 19.79 2.65
CA ASN A 55 -0.30 20.12 1.23
C ASN A 55 -1.12 19.11 0.42
N ASN A 56 -1.50 17.97 1.03
CA ASN A 56 -2.29 16.97 0.35
C ASN A 56 -3.74 17.47 0.17
N PRO A 57 -4.28 17.50 -1.07
CA PRO A 57 -5.64 17.95 -1.33
C PRO A 57 -6.70 17.15 -0.58
N ALA A 58 -6.44 15.88 -0.25
CA ALA A 58 -7.32 15.05 0.58
C ALA A 58 -7.45 15.54 2.04
N ASN A 59 -6.52 16.39 2.48
CA ASN A 59 -6.50 16.98 3.82
C ASN A 59 -6.90 18.45 3.83
N ALA A 60 -7.33 19.01 2.70
CA ALA A 60 -7.82 20.38 2.61
C ALA A 60 -8.99 20.60 3.59
N GLY A 61 -8.89 21.63 4.44
CA GLY A 61 -9.90 21.94 5.45
C GLY A 61 -9.88 21.03 6.69
N ARG A 62 -8.95 20.08 6.81
CA ARG A 62 -8.74 19.29 8.03
C ARG A 62 -7.68 19.94 8.92
N HIS A 63 -7.80 19.76 10.22
CA HIS A 63 -6.74 20.09 11.17
C HIS A 63 -5.58 19.10 11.02
N THR A 64 -4.65 19.43 10.13
CA THR A 64 -3.36 18.73 9.97
C THR A 64 -2.29 19.36 10.85
N VAL A 65 -1.13 18.71 10.94
CA VAL A 65 0.05 19.29 11.58
C VAL A 65 0.55 20.49 10.78
N THR A 66 1.20 21.45 11.46
CA THR A 66 1.83 22.58 10.77
C THR A 66 2.91 22.10 9.79
N ILE A 67 3.10 22.82 8.69
CA ILE A 67 4.05 22.45 7.61
C ILE A 67 5.46 22.21 8.15
N GLY A 68 5.93 23.04 9.09
CA GLY A 68 7.25 22.88 9.71
C GLY A 68 7.39 21.59 10.51
N THR A 69 6.35 21.20 11.25
CA THR A 69 6.33 19.94 12.01
C THR A 69 6.26 18.74 11.07
N TYR A 70 5.39 18.77 10.06
CA TYR A 70 5.32 17.72 9.04
C TYR A 70 6.69 17.47 8.39
N ASN A 71 7.35 18.54 7.92
CA ASN A 71 8.64 18.42 7.24
C ASN A 71 9.74 17.87 8.15
N ARG A 72 9.74 18.23 9.43
CA ARG A 72 10.70 17.67 10.40
C ARG A 72 10.47 16.17 10.58
N ASP A 73 9.23 15.78 10.86
CA ASP A 73 8.87 14.38 11.12
C ASP A 73 9.11 13.50 9.89
N TYR A 74 8.73 13.98 8.70
CA TYR A 74 8.93 13.27 7.45
C TYR A 74 10.42 13.09 7.12
N ARG A 75 11.26 14.11 7.36
CA ARG A 75 12.72 13.99 7.15
C ARG A 75 13.37 13.02 8.12
N SER A 76 12.98 13.04 9.41
CA SER A 76 13.46 12.06 10.39
C SER A 76 13.08 10.64 9.98
N TYR A 77 11.85 10.45 9.49
CA TYR A 77 11.42 9.16 8.96
C TYR A 77 12.27 8.72 7.77
N ILE A 78 12.40 9.56 6.73
CA ILE A 78 13.12 9.21 5.50
C ILE A 78 14.60 8.92 5.74
N ASN A 79 15.26 9.68 6.62
CA ASN A 79 16.70 9.56 6.83
C ASN A 79 17.06 8.45 7.82
N ASP A 80 16.32 8.34 8.93
CA ASP A 80 16.77 7.53 10.07
C ASP A 80 16.01 6.21 10.21
N ILE A 81 14.73 6.19 9.79
CA ILE A 81 13.81 5.08 10.04
C ILE A 81 13.63 4.24 8.77
N ALA A 82 13.27 4.88 7.65
CA ALA A 82 12.95 4.19 6.41
C ALA A 82 14.08 3.26 5.92
N PRO A 83 15.37 3.65 5.94
CA PRO A 83 16.45 2.77 5.47
C PRO A 83 16.61 1.51 6.34
N LYS A 84 16.21 1.58 7.62
CA LYS A 84 16.39 0.49 8.57
C LYS A 84 15.21 -0.48 8.59
N ILE A 85 13.98 0.03 8.49
CA ILE A 85 12.79 -0.78 8.76
C ILE A 85 11.69 -0.73 7.69
N ALA A 86 11.78 0.13 6.67
CA ALA A 86 10.69 0.25 5.67
C ALA A 86 10.44 -1.02 4.85
N HIS A 87 11.47 -1.85 4.67
CA HIS A 87 11.42 -3.10 3.92
C HIS A 87 10.93 -4.30 4.76
N ILE A 88 10.63 -4.09 6.04
CA ILE A 88 10.17 -5.15 6.94
C ILE A 88 8.67 -5.37 6.73
N ASP A 89 8.28 -6.63 6.52
CA ASP A 89 6.89 -7.06 6.51
C ASP A 89 6.28 -6.94 7.91
N ILE A 90 5.18 -6.20 8.03
CA ILE A 90 4.41 -6.15 9.27
C ILE A 90 3.26 -7.14 9.18
N LYS A 91 3.13 -8.01 10.18
CA LYS A 91 1.90 -8.77 10.39
C LYS A 91 0.84 -7.84 10.96
N ILE A 92 -0.07 -7.36 10.12
CA ILE A 92 -1.26 -6.63 10.58
C ILE A 92 -2.23 -7.67 11.16
N ASN A 93 -2.33 -7.72 12.49
CA ASN A 93 -3.36 -8.50 13.15
C ASN A 93 -4.66 -7.67 13.13
N ILE A 94 -5.43 -7.79 12.05
CA ILE A 94 -6.72 -7.12 11.92
C ILE A 94 -7.67 -7.81 12.90
N LYS A 95 -7.87 -7.23 14.09
CA LYS A 95 -8.96 -7.63 14.97
C LYS A 95 -10.28 -7.20 14.31
N THR A 96 -10.94 -8.16 13.68
CA THR A 96 -12.36 -8.08 13.27
C THR A 96 -13.27 -7.97 14.47
#